data_AF-A0A8T5R570-F1
#
_entry.id   AF-A0A8T5R570-F1
#
_cell.length_a   1.000
_cell.length_b   1.000
_cell.length_c   1.000
_cell.angle_alpha   90.00
_cell.angle_beta   90.00
_cell.angle_gamma   90.00
#
_symmetry.space_group_name_H-M   'P 1'
#
loop_
_entity.id
_entity.type
_entity.pdbx_description
1 polymer ?
#
loop_
_entity_poly.entity_id
_entity_poly.type
_entity_poly.pdbx_seq_one_letter_code
_entity_poly.pdbx_strand_id
1 'polypeptide(L)'
;MNGFGPLEALQAFFIFTTGVVYLLVGARLGSRSVPQDAASASRLFALWWFGVGLYTLSGVVQLSLFRIGIWDIVIHMTVVFSALLIVFIALWGLVYYLLFVYTGDERLLPATLAFYVVLYVAVVYYIVQSGPQAVAMQGGEVVVVYRDPPQGLAERVLVGVVIGVPLLSAAAYASLLLRASGRSQRYRIGLVSATIMVWLGTGLLINLFFGLDTVLGHIVSRAIGLLAALVVLMAFFPPQWVQERFDVETVRGFPERPGLAEED
;
A
#
# COMPACT_ATOMS: atom_id res chain seq x y z
N MET A 1 -16.23 25.85 19.48
CA MET A 1 -16.09 24.57 18.75
C MET A 1 -16.65 24.77 17.33
N ASN A 2 -15.78 24.92 16.33
CA ASN A 2 -16.18 25.32 14.97
C ASN A 2 -16.65 24.14 14.11
N GLY A 3 -17.93 23.71 14.15
CA GLY A 3 -18.57 22.78 13.19
C GLY A 3 -17.78 21.54 12.72
N PHE A 4 -18.25 20.82 11.71
CA PHE A 4 -17.35 20.10 10.78
C PHE A 4 -17.53 20.90 9.50
N GLY A 5 -16.45 21.45 8.94
CA GLY A 5 -16.51 22.04 7.62
C GLY A 5 -17.00 20.99 6.63
N PRO A 6 -17.81 21.36 5.62
CA PRO A 6 -18.32 20.41 4.63
C PRO A 6 -17.17 19.67 3.91
N LEU A 7 -16.03 20.33 3.72
CA LEU A 7 -14.83 19.74 3.12
C LEU A 7 -14.17 18.68 4.00
N GLU A 8 -14.09 18.91 5.30
CA GLU A 8 -13.50 17.96 6.26
C GLU A 8 -14.39 16.71 6.40
N ALA A 9 -15.71 16.89 6.40
CA ALA A 9 -16.66 15.80 6.43
C ALA A 9 -16.56 14.95 5.15
N LEU A 10 -16.42 15.61 3.99
CA LEU A 10 -16.18 14.93 2.72
C LEU A 10 -14.86 14.16 2.72
N GLN A 11 -13.78 14.75 3.22
CA GLN A 11 -12.47 14.10 3.35
C GLN A 11 -12.56 12.87 4.27
N ALA A 12 -13.18 12.99 5.44
CA ALA A 12 -13.39 11.88 6.37
C ALA A 12 -14.16 10.73 5.71
N PHE A 13 -15.22 11.07 4.97
CA PHE A 13 -16.02 10.09 4.21
C PHE A 13 -15.17 9.36 3.16
N PHE A 14 -14.36 10.08 2.39
CA PHE A 14 -13.47 9.48 1.39
C PHE A 14 -12.41 8.57 2.03
N ILE A 15 -11.77 9.02 3.11
CA ILE A 15 -10.79 8.22 3.85
C ILE A 15 -11.46 6.94 4.37
N PHE A 16 -12.61 7.07 5.03
CA PHE A 16 -13.37 5.93 5.56
C PHE A 16 -13.74 4.94 4.47
N THR A 17 -14.39 5.42 3.39
CA THR A 17 -14.84 4.57 2.28
C THR A 17 -13.67 3.86 1.61
N THR A 18 -12.57 4.58 1.36
CA THR A 18 -11.36 4.00 0.75
C THR A 18 -10.75 2.93 1.65
N GLY A 19 -10.63 3.21 2.95
CA GLY A 19 -10.12 2.25 3.94
C GLY A 19 -10.97 0.98 3.99
N VAL A 20 -12.30 1.10 4.02
CA VAL A 20 -13.22 -0.04 3.99
C VAL A 20 -13.06 -0.86 2.70
N VAL A 21 -12.97 -0.20 1.54
CA VAL A 21 -12.75 -0.88 0.26
C VAL A 21 -11.44 -1.68 0.28
N TYR A 22 -10.34 -1.13 0.81
CA TYR A 22 -9.09 -1.87 0.96
C TYR A 22 -9.22 -3.10 1.87
N LEU A 23 -9.92 -2.99 3.01
CA LEU A 23 -10.17 -4.13 3.88
C LEU A 23 -11.01 -5.21 3.18
N LEU A 24 -12.01 -4.81 2.39
CA LEU A 24 -12.83 -5.74 1.60
C LEU A 24 -12.01 -6.45 0.52
N VAL A 25 -11.12 -5.74 -0.17
CA VAL A 25 -10.17 -6.34 -1.13
C VAL A 25 -9.28 -7.36 -0.41
N GLY A 26 -8.72 -7.01 0.76
CA GLY A 26 -7.93 -7.92 1.60
C GLY A 26 -8.70 -9.19 1.99
N ALA A 27 -9.95 -9.04 2.45
CA ALA A 27 -10.80 -10.17 2.82
C ALA A 27 -11.10 -11.09 1.63
N ARG A 28 -11.46 -10.52 0.47
CA ARG A 28 -11.72 -11.28 -0.75
C ARG A 28 -10.49 -12.04 -1.22
N LEU A 29 -9.32 -11.40 -1.22
CA LEU A 29 -8.06 -12.03 -1.58
C LEU A 29 -7.61 -13.08 -0.56
N GLY A 30 -7.93 -12.90 0.73
CA GLY A 30 -7.63 -13.87 1.78
C GLY A 30 -8.48 -15.14 1.71
N SER A 31 -9.71 -15.04 1.20
CA SER A 31 -10.65 -16.16 1.08
C SER A 31 -10.42 -17.07 -0.13
N ARG A 32 -9.48 -16.73 -1.04
CA ARG A 32 -9.30 -17.48 -2.29
C ARG A 32 -8.54 -18.78 -2.05
N SER A 33 -8.96 -19.84 -2.74
CA SER A 33 -8.23 -21.11 -2.75
C SER A 33 -6.95 -20.97 -3.59
N VAL A 34 -5.81 -21.37 -3.02
CA VAL A 34 -4.51 -21.37 -3.68
C VAL A 34 -3.76 -22.66 -3.33
N PRO A 35 -2.89 -23.16 -4.22
CA PRO A 35 -1.96 -24.25 -3.92
C PRO A 35 -1.20 -23.99 -2.63
N GLN A 36 -0.87 -25.06 -1.92
CA GLN A 36 -0.23 -24.99 -0.61
C GLN A 36 1.06 -24.17 -0.64
N ASP A 37 1.88 -24.37 -1.68
CA ASP A 37 3.14 -23.66 -1.91
C ASP A 37 2.95 -22.14 -2.07
N ALA A 38 1.78 -21.69 -2.53
CA ALA A 38 1.48 -20.28 -2.74
C ALA A 38 0.64 -19.66 -1.60
N ALA A 39 0.28 -20.44 -0.59
CA ALA A 39 -0.62 -20.00 0.48
C ALA A 39 -0.03 -18.86 1.32
N SER A 40 1.28 -18.93 1.63
CA SER A 40 2.00 -17.91 2.38
C SER A 40 2.00 -16.56 1.65
N ALA A 41 2.44 -16.55 0.39
CA ALA A 41 2.49 -15.36 -0.44
C ALA A 41 1.10 -14.76 -0.69
N SER A 42 0.08 -15.60 -0.93
CA SER A 42 -1.30 -15.15 -1.11
C SER A 42 -1.86 -14.45 0.14
N ARG A 43 -1.59 -14.99 1.33
CA ARG A 43 -2.00 -14.40 2.62
C ARG A 43 -1.25 -13.09 2.89
N LEU A 44 0.03 -13.03 2.57
CA LEU A 44 0.84 -11.81 2.72
C LEU A 44 0.41 -10.71 1.74
N PHE A 45 -0.06 -11.06 0.55
CA PHE A 45 -0.70 -10.10 -0.33
C PHE A 45 -2.05 -9.60 0.20
N ALA A 46 -2.86 -10.47 0.82
CA ALA A 46 -4.06 -10.02 1.53
C ALA A 46 -3.71 -9.10 2.71
N LEU A 47 -2.64 -9.43 3.46
CA LEU A 47 -2.14 -8.61 4.57
C LEU A 47 -1.72 -7.21 4.12
N TRP A 48 -1.11 -7.07 2.93
CA TRP A 48 -0.84 -5.76 2.32
C TRP A 48 -2.10 -4.90 2.25
N TRP A 49 -3.18 -5.43 1.66
CA TRP A 49 -4.45 -4.69 1.53
C TRP A 49 -5.09 -4.37 2.87
N PHE A 50 -5.03 -5.30 3.83
CA PHE A 50 -5.47 -5.01 5.20
C PHE A 50 -4.65 -3.88 5.83
N GLY A 51 -3.34 -3.91 5.68
CA GLY A 51 -2.44 -2.88 6.21
C GLY A 51 -2.71 -1.50 5.62
N VAL A 52 -2.87 -1.39 4.29
CA VAL A 52 -3.22 -0.12 3.64
C VAL A 52 -4.61 0.36 4.08
N GLY A 53 -5.57 -0.54 4.26
CA GLY A 53 -6.89 -0.24 4.80
C GLY A 53 -6.84 0.33 6.23
N LEU A 54 -6.14 -0.35 7.14
CA LEU A 54 -5.97 0.09 8.53
C LEU A 54 -5.19 1.41 8.62
N TYR A 55 -4.11 1.55 7.86
CA TYR A 55 -3.36 2.81 7.75
C TYR A 55 -4.27 3.95 7.29
N THR A 56 -5.10 3.73 6.27
CA THR A 56 -6.03 4.73 5.77
C THR A 56 -7.07 5.11 6.84
N LEU A 57 -7.67 4.13 7.50
CA LEU A 57 -8.64 4.37 8.58
C LEU A 57 -8.04 5.09 9.80
N SER A 58 -6.73 4.94 10.04
CA SER A 58 -6.06 5.73 11.07
C SER A 58 -6.24 7.23 10.85
N GLY A 59 -6.34 7.72 9.60
CA GLY A 59 -6.62 9.12 9.30
C GLY A 59 -7.97 9.61 9.84
N VAL A 60 -9.00 8.75 9.84
CA VAL A 60 -10.31 9.08 10.44
C VAL A 60 -10.17 9.21 11.96
N VAL A 61 -9.41 8.31 12.57
CA VAL A 61 -9.13 8.34 14.02
C VAL A 61 -8.39 9.63 14.39
N GLN A 62 -7.35 10.00 13.64
CA GLN A 62 -6.60 11.23 13.85
C GLN A 62 -7.49 12.47 13.77
N LEU A 63 -8.28 12.61 12.69
CA LEU A 63 -9.16 13.75 12.48
C LEU A 63 -10.23 13.85 13.58
N SER A 64 -10.79 12.71 14.00
CA SER A 64 -11.80 12.65 15.05
C SER A 64 -11.23 13.07 16.42
N LEU A 65 -10.05 12.57 16.76
CA LEU A 65 -9.39 12.87 18.04
C LEU A 65 -8.90 14.33 18.10
N PHE A 66 -8.38 14.86 16.98
CA PHE A 66 -8.08 16.28 16.82
C PHE A 66 -9.31 17.15 17.06
N ARG A 67 -10.46 16.75 16.52
CA ARG A 67 -11.70 17.52 16.63
C ARG A 67 -12.21 17.66 18.05
N ILE A 68 -12.16 16.58 18.83
CA ILE A 68 -12.63 16.57 20.22
C ILE A 68 -11.61 17.21 21.19
N GLY A 69 -10.46 17.67 20.68
CA GLY A 69 -9.48 18.42 21.47
C GLY A 69 -8.63 17.57 22.40
N ILE A 70 -8.63 16.23 22.24
CA ILE A 70 -7.77 15.33 23.02
C ILE A 70 -6.48 14.97 22.28
N TRP A 71 -6.12 15.75 21.26
CA TRP A 71 -4.99 15.45 20.39
C TRP A 71 -3.73 16.15 20.86
N ASP A 72 -2.97 15.45 21.70
CA ASP A 72 -1.64 15.87 22.10
C ASP A 72 -0.55 15.15 21.27
N ILE A 73 0.70 15.58 21.48
CA ILE A 73 1.86 15.02 20.78
C ILE A 73 2.09 13.54 21.10
N VAL A 74 1.81 13.08 22.32
CA VAL A 74 2.03 11.68 22.72
C VAL A 74 1.04 10.76 22.01
N ILE A 75 -0.23 11.15 21.97
CA ILE A 75 -1.27 10.43 21.23
C ILE A 75 -0.94 10.44 19.74
N HIS A 76 -0.58 11.60 19.18
CA HIS A 76 -0.21 11.69 17.76
C HIS A 76 0.97 10.78 17.42
N MET A 77 2.07 10.83 18.18
CA MET A 77 3.24 9.97 17.96
C MET A 77 2.91 8.48 18.12
N THR A 78 2.03 8.12 19.06
CA THR A 78 1.55 6.74 19.21
C THR A 78 0.82 6.27 17.97
N VAL A 79 -0.07 7.10 17.40
CA VAL A 79 -0.77 6.79 16.16
C VAL A 79 0.22 6.72 14.99
N VAL A 80 1.17 7.64 14.88
CA VAL A 80 2.19 7.64 13.81
C VAL A 80 3.04 6.37 13.86
N PHE A 81 3.56 5.98 15.02
CA PHE A 81 4.38 4.77 15.14
C PHE A 81 3.57 3.49 14.89
N SER A 82 2.32 3.45 15.33
CA SER A 82 1.42 2.32 15.05
C SER A 82 1.11 2.22 13.55
N ALA A 83 0.79 3.35 12.92
CA ALA A 83 0.54 3.45 11.49
C ALA A 83 1.79 3.05 10.68
N LEU A 84 2.97 3.49 11.12
CA LEU A 84 4.24 3.14 10.51
C LEU A 84 4.50 1.62 10.58
N LEU A 85 4.32 1.00 11.75
CA LEU A 85 4.46 -0.45 11.91
C LEU A 85 3.52 -1.20 10.96
N ILE A 86 2.26 -0.76 10.87
CA ILE A 86 1.27 -1.34 9.95
C ILE A 86 1.75 -1.24 8.50
N VAL A 87 2.22 -0.07 8.07
CA VAL A 87 2.74 0.15 6.71
C VAL A 87 3.94 -0.75 6.44
N PHE A 88 4.87 -0.91 7.39
CA PHE A 88 6.04 -1.77 7.23
C PHE A 88 5.67 -3.25 7.12
N ILE A 89 4.73 -3.74 7.93
CA ILE A 89 4.18 -5.10 7.81
C ILE A 89 3.52 -5.29 6.44
N ALA A 90 2.76 -4.30 5.99
CA ALA A 90 2.10 -4.33 4.70
C ALA A 90 3.13 -4.39 3.56
N LEU A 91 4.13 -3.51 3.56
CA LEU A 91 5.19 -3.46 2.54
C LEU A 91 6.00 -4.75 2.48
N TRP A 92 6.32 -5.33 3.64
CA TRP A 92 6.92 -6.66 3.71
C TRP A 92 6.04 -7.71 3.01
N GLY A 93 4.74 -7.74 3.32
CA GLY A 93 3.81 -8.67 2.69
C GLY A 93 3.71 -8.50 1.17
N LEU A 94 3.70 -7.25 0.70
CA LEU A 94 3.69 -6.92 -0.73
C LEU A 94 4.98 -7.37 -1.43
N VAL A 95 6.15 -6.99 -0.91
CA VAL A 95 7.43 -7.31 -1.54
C VAL A 95 7.69 -8.81 -1.52
N TYR A 96 7.41 -9.50 -0.41
CA TYR A 96 7.52 -10.95 -0.38
C TYR A 96 6.61 -11.60 -1.42
N TYR A 97 5.34 -11.16 -1.53
CA TYR A 97 4.44 -11.67 -2.56
C TYR A 97 5.01 -11.50 -3.98
N LEU A 98 5.50 -10.31 -4.32
CA LEU A 98 6.06 -10.03 -5.65
C LEU A 98 7.31 -10.87 -5.94
N LEU A 99 8.21 -10.97 -4.96
CA LEU A 99 9.41 -11.79 -5.08
C LEU A 99 9.07 -13.28 -5.20
N PHE A 100 8.15 -13.79 -4.38
CA PHE A 100 7.72 -15.18 -4.44
C PHE A 100 7.08 -15.51 -5.79
N VAL A 101 6.23 -14.64 -6.34
CA VAL A 101 5.65 -14.89 -7.67
C VAL A 101 6.72 -14.85 -8.77
N TYR A 102 7.78 -14.05 -8.58
CA TYR A 102 8.87 -13.94 -9.53
C TYR A 102 9.86 -15.12 -9.45
N THR A 103 10.21 -15.60 -8.26
CA THR A 103 11.25 -16.62 -8.03
C THR A 103 10.73 -18.00 -7.67
N GLY A 104 9.53 -18.10 -7.09
CA GLY A 104 8.99 -19.31 -6.48
C GLY A 104 9.70 -19.75 -5.19
N ASP A 105 10.58 -18.92 -4.62
CA ASP A 105 11.42 -19.30 -3.48
C ASP A 105 10.86 -18.80 -2.14
N GLU A 106 10.42 -19.73 -1.30
CA GLU A 106 9.92 -19.43 0.05
C GLU A 106 11.02 -18.96 1.01
N ARG A 107 12.29 -19.31 0.75
CA ARG A 107 13.44 -18.98 1.63
C ARG A 107 13.69 -17.48 1.72
N LEU A 108 13.12 -16.69 0.82
CA LEU A 108 13.17 -15.23 0.84
C LEU A 108 12.30 -14.60 1.94
N LEU A 109 11.38 -15.36 2.55
CA LEU A 109 10.50 -14.85 3.61
C LEU A 109 11.27 -14.27 4.82
N PRO A 110 12.19 -15.01 5.47
CA PRO A 110 12.95 -14.47 6.60
C PRO A 110 13.86 -13.30 6.20
N ALA A 111 14.45 -13.34 5.01
CA ALA A 111 15.34 -12.26 4.54
C ALA A 111 14.57 -10.96 4.32
N THR A 112 13.42 -11.03 3.66
CA THR A 112 12.53 -9.86 3.45
C THR A 112 11.97 -9.33 4.76
N LEU A 113 11.61 -10.21 5.71
CA LEU A 113 11.16 -9.81 7.04
C LEU A 113 12.27 -9.05 7.78
N ALA A 114 13.47 -9.62 7.84
CA ALA A 114 14.61 -9.00 8.50
C ALA A 114 14.93 -7.62 7.90
N PHE A 115 14.92 -7.50 6.56
CA PHE A 115 15.10 -6.24 5.87
C PHE A 115 14.09 -5.17 6.32
N TYR A 116 12.79 -5.49 6.34
CA TYR A 116 11.75 -4.54 6.74
C TYR A 116 11.77 -4.23 8.24
N VAL A 117 12.17 -5.17 9.10
CA VAL A 117 12.39 -4.91 10.53
C VAL A 117 13.52 -3.90 10.74
N VAL A 118 14.67 -4.11 10.09
CA VAL A 118 15.82 -3.19 10.17
C VAL A 118 15.43 -1.81 9.64
N LEU A 119 14.74 -1.75 8.50
CA LEU A 119 14.31 -0.49 7.89
C LEU A 119 13.26 0.23 8.77
N TYR A 120 12.34 -0.48 9.42
CA TYR A 120 11.40 0.09 10.38
C TYR A 120 12.14 0.75 11.55
N VAL A 121 13.08 0.02 12.17
CA VAL A 121 13.89 0.54 13.28
C VAL A 121 14.68 1.78 12.84
N ALA A 122 15.27 1.77 11.64
CA ALA A 122 16.01 2.90 11.11
C ALA A 122 15.12 4.14 10.92
N VAL A 123 13.90 3.98 10.38
CA VAL A 123 12.95 5.09 10.20
C VAL A 123 12.45 5.60 11.55
N VAL A 124 12.09 4.73 12.49
CA VAL A 124 11.68 5.15 13.85
C VAL A 124 12.80 5.90 14.55
N TYR A 125 14.03 5.38 14.50
CA TYR A 125 15.20 6.04 15.07
C TYR A 125 15.39 7.44 14.46
N TYR A 126 15.26 7.57 13.14
CA TYR A 126 15.37 8.85 12.45
C TYR A 126 14.30 9.86 12.91
N ILE A 127 13.03 9.44 12.99
CA ILE A 127 11.92 10.28 13.48
C ILE A 127 12.16 10.75 14.92
N VAL A 128 12.60 9.85 15.81
CA VAL A 128 12.88 10.18 17.21
C VAL A 128 14.05 11.16 17.31
N GLN A 129 15.12 10.94 16.54
CA GLN A 129 16.29 11.80 16.52
C GLN A 129 15.98 13.23 16.02
N SER A 130 15.03 13.37 15.09
CA SER A 130 14.54 14.67 14.60
C SER A 130 13.83 15.52 15.69
N GLY A 131 13.51 14.93 16.84
CA GLY A 131 13.00 15.65 18.01
C GLY A 131 11.61 16.25 17.77
N PRO A 132 10.53 15.44 17.70
CA PRO A 132 9.17 15.93 17.56
C PRO A 132 8.78 16.80 18.76
N GLN A 133 8.34 18.04 18.51
CA GLN A 133 8.06 19.04 19.55
C GLN A 133 6.57 19.33 19.72
N ALA A 134 5.85 19.44 18.61
CA ALA A 134 4.45 19.85 18.62
C ALA A 134 3.70 19.23 17.45
N VAL A 135 2.38 19.35 17.49
CA VAL A 135 1.49 19.01 16.39
C VAL A 135 0.86 20.30 15.88
N ALA A 136 0.83 20.49 14.57
CA ALA A 136 0.21 21.62 13.91
C ALA A 136 -0.77 21.15 12.83
N MET A 137 -1.73 22.00 12.47
CA MET A 137 -2.59 21.77 11.32
C MET A 137 -1.99 22.49 10.12
N GLN A 138 -1.61 21.74 9.08
CA GLN A 138 -1.05 22.29 7.84
C GLN A 138 -1.74 21.63 6.65
N GLY A 139 -2.26 22.42 5.71
CA GLY A 139 -2.85 21.89 4.47
C GLY A 139 -4.13 21.06 4.64
N GLY A 140 -4.75 21.07 5.82
CA GLY A 140 -5.88 20.17 6.12
C GLY A 140 -5.44 18.83 6.71
N GLU A 141 -4.15 18.65 7.01
CA GLU A 141 -3.60 17.50 7.70
C GLU A 141 -2.92 17.89 9.01
N VAL A 142 -2.84 16.91 9.90
CA VAL A 142 -2.17 17.02 11.18
C VAL A 142 -0.71 16.65 10.97
N VAL A 143 0.20 17.63 11.08
CA VAL A 143 1.64 17.46 10.86
C VAL A 143 2.42 17.58 12.17
N VAL A 144 3.54 16.88 12.24
CA VAL A 144 4.48 16.99 13.36
C VAL A 144 5.47 18.12 13.09
N VAL A 145 5.63 19.01 14.06
CA VAL A 145 6.69 20.02 14.08
C VAL A 145 7.91 19.42 14.76
N TYR A 146 9.02 19.33 14.03
CA TYR A 146 10.28 18.77 14.50
C TYR A 146 11.26 19.88 14.88
N ARG A 147 12.10 19.62 15.87
CA ARG A 147 13.24 20.50 16.22
C ARG A 147 14.23 20.57 15.07
N ASP A 148 14.56 19.40 14.54
CA ASP A 148 15.48 19.19 13.44
C ASP A 148 14.68 18.53 12.31
N PRO A 149 14.03 19.33 11.42
CA PRO A 149 13.19 18.80 10.36
C PRO A 149 13.89 17.67 9.59
N PRO A 150 13.20 16.55 9.32
CA PRO A 150 13.73 15.50 8.45
C PRO A 150 14.12 16.12 7.12
N GLN A 151 15.43 16.19 6.86
CA GLN A 151 15.98 16.72 5.61
C GLN A 151 17.36 16.14 5.32
N GLY A 152 17.76 16.20 4.05
CA GLY A 152 19.10 15.85 3.60
C GLY A 152 19.22 14.42 3.03
N LEU A 153 20.46 13.92 2.95
CA LEU A 153 20.74 12.67 2.25
C LEU A 153 20.14 11.45 2.97
N ALA A 154 20.19 11.40 4.30
CA ALA A 154 19.67 10.28 5.08
C ALA A 154 18.17 10.07 4.85
N GLU A 155 17.37 11.13 4.92
CA GLU A 155 15.94 11.09 4.61
C GLU A 155 15.69 10.58 3.19
N ARG A 156 16.36 11.17 2.18
CA ARG A 156 16.20 10.78 0.78
C ARG A 156 16.54 9.31 0.54
N VAL A 157 17.57 8.80 1.21
CA VAL A 157 17.94 7.38 1.15
C VAL A 157 16.85 6.52 1.81
N LEU A 158 16.38 6.87 3.01
CA LEU A 158 15.32 6.12 3.68
C LEU A 158 14.03 6.08 2.87
N VAL A 159 13.55 7.24 2.40
CA VAL A 159 12.37 7.34 1.53
C VAL A 159 12.58 6.57 0.22
N GLY A 160 13.76 6.75 -0.39
CA GLY A 160 14.14 6.07 -1.62
C GLY A 160 14.16 4.55 -1.47
N VAL A 161 14.62 4.03 -0.34
CA VAL A 161 14.62 2.58 -0.05
C VAL A 161 13.20 2.08 0.25
N VAL A 162 12.45 2.79 1.10
CA VAL A 162 11.07 2.42 1.48
C VAL A 162 10.15 2.33 0.27
N ILE A 163 10.26 3.26 -0.67
CA ILE A 163 9.40 3.32 -1.86
C ILE A 163 10.04 2.59 -3.04
N GLY A 164 11.35 2.71 -3.21
CA GLY A 164 12.09 2.17 -4.34
C GLY A 164 12.10 0.65 -4.37
N VAL A 165 12.24 -0.03 -3.23
CA VAL A 165 12.24 -1.50 -3.20
C VAL A 165 10.90 -2.08 -3.67
N PRO A 166 9.73 -1.63 -3.17
CA PRO A 166 8.43 -2.03 -3.72
C PRO A 166 8.26 -1.69 -5.20
N LEU A 167 8.71 -0.51 -5.65
CA LEU A 167 8.63 -0.12 -7.08
C LEU A 167 9.47 -1.04 -7.98
N LEU A 168 10.71 -1.33 -7.58
CA LEU A 168 11.58 -2.25 -8.31
C LEU A 168 11.01 -3.67 -8.32
N SER A 169 10.42 -4.11 -7.20
CA SER A 169 9.73 -5.41 -7.12
C SER A 169 8.53 -5.46 -8.06
N ALA A 170 7.74 -4.38 -8.14
CA ALA A 170 6.62 -4.27 -9.06
C ALA A 170 7.08 -4.23 -10.52
N ALA A 171 8.22 -3.61 -10.83
CA ALA A 171 8.84 -3.63 -12.14
C ALA A 171 9.35 -5.02 -12.54
N ALA A 172 10.01 -5.72 -11.63
CA ALA A 172 10.40 -7.11 -11.82
C ALA A 172 9.16 -7.99 -12.08
N TYR A 173 8.09 -7.80 -11.30
CA TYR A 173 6.82 -8.49 -11.50
C TYR A 173 6.19 -8.16 -12.86
N ALA A 174 6.22 -6.90 -13.30
CA ALA A 174 5.74 -6.49 -14.63
C ALA A 174 6.50 -7.18 -15.77
N SER A 175 7.79 -7.49 -15.60
CA SER A 175 8.55 -8.22 -16.62
C SER A 175 8.01 -9.62 -16.92
N LEU A 176 7.25 -10.23 -15.99
CA LEU A 176 6.54 -11.49 -16.21
C LEU A 176 5.45 -11.39 -17.28
N LEU A 177 4.99 -10.19 -17.64
CA LEU A 177 4.08 -9.99 -18.77
C LEU A 177 4.63 -10.59 -20.07
N LEU A 178 5.95 -10.49 -20.25
CA LEU A 178 6.63 -10.98 -21.44
C LEU A 178 6.74 -12.52 -21.44
N ARG A 179 6.66 -13.15 -20.26
CA ARG A 179 6.84 -14.60 -20.08
C ARG A 179 5.52 -15.36 -19.91
N ALA A 180 4.46 -14.69 -19.47
CA ALA A 180 3.17 -15.32 -19.29
C ALA A 180 2.60 -15.75 -20.65
N SER A 181 2.09 -16.98 -20.76
CA SER A 181 1.46 -17.52 -21.98
C SER A 181 -0.04 -17.22 -22.03
N GLY A 182 -0.74 -17.30 -20.89
CA GLY A 182 -2.20 -17.11 -20.82
C GLY A 182 -2.65 -15.66 -20.78
N ARG A 183 -3.71 -15.32 -21.53
CA ARG A 183 -4.35 -13.98 -21.55
C ARG A 183 -4.79 -13.53 -20.15
N SER A 184 -5.48 -14.40 -19.41
CA SER A 184 -5.90 -14.13 -18.02
C SER A 184 -4.72 -13.86 -17.07
N GLN A 185 -3.58 -14.51 -17.28
CA GLN A 185 -2.38 -14.28 -16.48
C GLN A 185 -1.74 -12.93 -16.83
N ARG A 186 -1.58 -12.63 -18.12
CA ARG A 186 -1.06 -11.33 -18.59
C ARG A 186 -1.93 -10.17 -18.10
N TYR A 187 -3.25 -10.30 -18.20
CA TYR A 187 -4.21 -9.31 -17.71
C TYR A 187 -4.01 -9.01 -16.23
N ARG A 188 -3.91 -10.05 -15.39
CA ARG A 188 -3.68 -9.92 -13.94
C ARG A 188 -2.36 -9.25 -13.62
N ILE A 189 -1.26 -9.75 -14.18
CA ILE A 189 0.09 -9.19 -13.94
C ILE A 189 0.09 -7.71 -14.37
N GLY A 190 -0.46 -7.41 -15.54
CA GLY A 190 -0.48 -6.06 -16.10
C GLY A 190 -1.24 -5.08 -15.23
N LEU A 191 -2.47 -5.42 -14.84
CA LEU A 191 -3.28 -4.55 -14.00
C LEU A 191 -2.70 -4.38 -12.60
N VAL A 192 -2.23 -5.46 -11.97
CA VAL A 192 -1.66 -5.38 -10.62
C VAL A 192 -0.37 -4.57 -10.62
N SER A 193 0.55 -4.83 -11.55
CA SER A 193 1.79 -4.06 -11.67
C SER A 193 1.55 -2.60 -11.99
N ALA A 194 0.71 -2.30 -12.99
CA ALA A 194 0.39 -0.92 -13.36
C ALA A 194 -0.26 -0.18 -12.19
N THR A 195 -1.15 -0.84 -11.46
CA THR A 195 -1.79 -0.25 -10.28
C THR A 195 -0.79 0.08 -9.18
N ILE A 196 0.08 -0.87 -8.82
CA ILE A 196 1.11 -0.65 -7.78
C ILE A 196 2.07 0.47 -8.22
N MET A 197 2.50 0.48 -9.48
CA MET A 197 3.38 1.51 -10.03
C MET A 197 2.72 2.89 -10.03
N VAL A 198 1.46 3.00 -10.46
CA VAL A 198 0.73 4.27 -10.46
C VAL A 198 0.52 4.75 -9.03
N TRP A 199 0.11 3.87 -8.12
CA TRP A 199 -0.16 4.23 -6.73
C TRP A 199 1.11 4.69 -5.99
N LEU A 200 2.17 3.88 -6.01
CA LEU A 200 3.46 4.23 -5.40
C LEU A 200 4.15 5.39 -6.12
N GLY A 201 4.15 5.36 -7.46
CA GLY A 201 4.80 6.36 -8.30
C GLY A 201 4.17 7.74 -8.14
N THR A 202 2.83 7.82 -8.07
CA THR A 202 2.15 9.09 -7.80
C THR A 202 2.52 9.62 -6.42
N GLY A 203 2.54 8.77 -5.38
CA GLY A 203 2.98 9.17 -4.05
C GLY A 203 4.42 9.72 -4.04
N LEU A 204 5.34 9.06 -4.75
CA LEU A 204 6.71 9.50 -4.89
C LEU A 204 6.82 10.85 -5.63
N LEU A 205 6.13 10.98 -6.76
CA LEU A 205 6.15 12.19 -7.57
C LEU A 205 5.57 13.39 -6.82
N ILE A 206 4.48 13.20 -6.07
CA ILE A 206 3.88 14.26 -5.25
C ILE A 206 4.89 14.76 -4.20
N ASN A 207 5.54 13.83 -3.48
CA ASN A 207 6.53 14.16 -2.46
C ASN A 207 7.77 14.85 -3.03
N LEU A 208 8.22 14.46 -4.23
CA LEU A 208 9.45 15.01 -4.82
C LEU A 208 9.25 16.34 -5.55
N PHE A 209 8.10 16.55 -6.21
CA PHE A 209 7.96 17.62 -7.21
C PHE A 209 6.83 18.59 -6.95
N PHE A 210 5.72 18.15 -6.36
CA PHE A 210 4.46 18.92 -6.44
C PHE A 210 4.03 19.57 -5.13
N GLY A 211 4.58 19.18 -3.97
CA GLY A 211 4.30 19.83 -2.68
C GLY A 211 2.81 20.08 -2.46
N LEU A 212 1.97 19.07 -2.72
CA LEU A 212 0.52 19.21 -2.73
C LEU A 212 -0.05 19.21 -1.31
N ASP A 213 0.35 20.19 -0.49
CA ASP A 213 -0.24 20.49 0.84
C ASP A 213 -1.62 21.14 0.70
N THR A 214 -2.38 20.76 -0.33
CA THR A 214 -3.70 21.28 -0.63
C THR A 214 -4.73 20.18 -0.45
N VAL A 215 -5.88 20.53 0.11
CA VAL A 215 -7.03 19.62 0.27
C VAL A 215 -7.38 18.88 -1.03
N LEU A 216 -7.29 19.57 -2.18
CA LEU A 216 -7.53 18.96 -3.48
C LEU A 216 -6.50 17.88 -3.83
N GLY A 217 -5.22 18.11 -3.54
CA GLY A 217 -4.16 17.10 -3.71
C GLY A 217 -4.41 15.84 -2.90
N HIS A 218 -4.85 15.99 -1.64
CA HIS A 218 -5.26 14.87 -0.81
C HIS A 218 -6.48 14.14 -1.40
N ILE A 219 -7.51 14.85 -1.88
CA ILE A 219 -8.68 14.21 -2.51
C ILE A 219 -8.27 13.43 -3.77
N VAL A 220 -7.43 14.00 -4.63
CA VAL A 220 -6.95 13.35 -5.85
C VAL A 220 -6.13 12.10 -5.52
N SER A 221 -5.22 12.16 -4.55
CA SER A 221 -4.42 11.00 -4.16
C SER A 221 -5.29 9.87 -3.59
N ARG A 222 -6.34 10.20 -2.82
CA ARG A 222 -7.32 9.22 -2.32
C ARG A 222 -8.16 8.62 -3.45
N ALA A 223 -8.58 9.43 -4.42
CA ALA A 223 -9.29 8.94 -5.59
C ALA A 223 -8.45 7.96 -6.42
N ILE A 224 -7.16 8.27 -6.64
CA ILE A 224 -6.21 7.35 -7.28
C ILE A 224 -6.08 6.06 -6.47
N GLY A 225 -5.98 6.17 -5.14
CA GLY A 225 -5.96 5.02 -4.23
C GLY A 225 -7.20 4.14 -4.33
N LEU A 226 -8.39 4.74 -4.40
CA LEU A 226 -9.65 4.02 -4.53
C LEU A 226 -9.74 3.32 -5.90
N LEU A 227 -9.41 4.02 -6.97
CA LEU A 227 -9.37 3.45 -8.32
C LEU A 227 -8.38 2.28 -8.41
N ALA A 228 -7.21 2.41 -7.80
CA ALA A 228 -6.23 1.34 -7.67
C ALA A 228 -6.84 0.09 -6.99
N ALA A 229 -7.57 0.26 -5.88
CA ALA A 229 -8.25 -0.84 -5.21
C ALA A 229 -9.23 -1.57 -6.15
N LEU A 230 -10.06 -0.80 -6.86
CA LEU A 230 -11.08 -1.31 -7.76
C LEU A 230 -10.45 -2.03 -8.96
N VAL A 231 -9.37 -1.49 -9.52
CA VAL A 231 -8.63 -2.13 -10.62
C VAL A 231 -8.01 -3.46 -10.17
N VAL A 232 -7.47 -3.54 -8.95
CA VAL A 232 -6.96 -4.81 -8.42
C VAL A 232 -8.09 -5.80 -8.20
N LEU A 233 -9.24 -5.36 -7.69
CA LEU A 233 -10.41 -6.23 -7.59
C LEU A 233 -10.84 -6.74 -8.97
N MET A 234 -10.86 -5.87 -9.98
CA MET A 234 -11.16 -6.20 -11.38
C MET A 234 -10.12 -7.14 -12.00
N ALA A 235 -8.88 -7.12 -11.54
CA ALA A 235 -7.85 -8.04 -11.98
C ALA A 235 -8.16 -9.49 -11.56
N PHE A 236 -8.66 -9.69 -10.34
CA PHE A 236 -9.00 -11.02 -9.82
C PHE A 236 -10.44 -11.45 -10.09
N PHE A 237 -11.37 -10.49 -10.17
CA PHE A 237 -12.79 -10.68 -10.38
C PHE A 237 -13.28 -9.76 -11.52
N PRO A 238 -12.85 -10.02 -12.77
CA PRO A 238 -13.24 -9.19 -13.91
C PRO A 238 -14.77 -9.24 -14.09
N PRO A 239 -15.44 -8.10 -14.34
CA PRO A 239 -16.87 -8.10 -14.67
C PRO A 239 -17.10 -8.78 -16.03
N GLN A 240 -18.33 -9.24 -16.30
CA GLN A 240 -18.67 -10.02 -17.51
C GLN A 240 -18.21 -9.33 -18.81
N TRP A 241 -18.43 -8.01 -18.92
CA TRP A 241 -18.01 -7.24 -20.10
C TRP A 241 -16.48 -7.23 -20.32
N VAL A 242 -15.67 -7.34 -19.25
CA VAL A 242 -14.21 -7.51 -19.36
C VAL A 242 -13.88 -8.93 -19.78
N GLN A 243 -14.56 -9.93 -19.20
CA GLN A 243 -14.36 -11.35 -19.53
C GLN A 243 -14.60 -11.60 -21.02
N GLU A 244 -15.72 -11.09 -21.55
CA GLU A 244 -16.09 -11.22 -22.96
C GLU A 244 -15.13 -10.47 -23.89
N ARG A 245 -14.72 -9.25 -23.52
CA ARG A 245 -13.88 -8.40 -24.38
C ARG A 245 -12.43 -8.87 -24.45
N PHE A 246 -11.88 -9.32 -23.33
CA PHE A 246 -10.46 -9.67 -23.22
C PHE A 246 -10.20 -11.17 -23.19
N ASP A 247 -11.25 -12.00 -23.26
CA ASP A 247 -11.15 -13.46 -23.19
C ASP A 247 -10.39 -13.88 -21.92
N VAL A 248 -10.84 -13.31 -20.78
CA VAL A 248 -10.23 -13.52 -19.47
C VAL A 248 -11.21 -14.22 -18.54
N GLU A 249 -10.70 -15.16 -17.77
CA GLU A 249 -11.49 -15.96 -16.84
C GLU A 249 -11.39 -15.42 -15.41
N THR A 250 -12.48 -15.56 -14.66
CA THR A 250 -12.47 -15.31 -13.22
C THR A 250 -11.60 -16.35 -12.53
N VAL A 251 -10.72 -15.89 -11.62
CA VAL A 251 -9.81 -16.77 -10.89
C VAL A 251 -10.60 -17.66 -9.93
N ARG A 252 -10.87 -18.90 -10.33
CA ARG A 252 -11.39 -19.94 -9.43
C ARG A 252 -10.25 -20.73 -8.73
N GLY A 253 -9.00 -20.61 -9.23
CA GLY A 253 -7.79 -21.23 -8.69
C GLY A 253 -6.50 -20.54 -9.18
N PHE A 254 -5.34 -20.88 -8.60
CA PHE A 254 -4.03 -20.24 -8.89
C PHE A 254 -3.49 -20.65 -10.27
N PRO A 255 -2.78 -19.77 -11.00
CA PRO A 255 -2.19 -20.13 -12.28
C PRO A 255 -1.18 -21.27 -12.12
N GLU A 256 -1.29 -22.30 -12.97
CA GLU A 256 -0.29 -23.36 -13.11
C GLU A 256 1.07 -22.74 -13.47
N ARG A 257 2.16 -23.26 -12.89
CA ARG A 257 3.52 -22.78 -13.17
C ARG A 257 3.85 -23.04 -14.65
N PRO A 258 4.19 -22.01 -15.44
CA PRO A 258 4.68 -22.22 -16.80
C PRO A 258 6.02 -22.98 -16.72
N GLY A 259 6.04 -24.24 -17.16
CA GLY A 259 7.27 -25.05 -17.24
C GLY A 259 7.37 -26.25 -16.29
N LEU A 260 6.32 -26.59 -15.54
CA LEU A 260 6.18 -27.93 -14.93
C LEU A 260 5.21 -28.80 -15.75
N ALA A 261 5.28 -28.69 -17.07
CA ALA A 261 4.65 -29.70 -17.92
C ALA A 261 5.44 -30.99 -17.72
N GLU A 262 4.72 -32.02 -17.30
CA GLU A 262 5.16 -33.37 -17.01
C GLU A 262 6.17 -33.85 -18.06
N GLU A 263 7.45 -33.99 -17.66
CA GLU A 263 8.37 -34.91 -18.32
C GLU A 263 7.94 -36.32 -17.89
N ASP A 264 6.97 -36.88 -18.60
CA ASP A 264 6.66 -38.32 -18.62
C ASP A 264 7.50 -39.04 -19.68
#